data_AF-X0YGF2-F1
#
_entry.id   AF-X0YGF2-F1
#
_cell.length_a   1.000
_cell.length_b   1.000
_cell.length_c   1.000
_cell.angle_alpha   90.00
_cell.angle_beta   90.00
_cell.angle_gamma   90.00
#
_symmetry.space_group_name_H-M   'P 1'
#
loop_
_entity.id
_entity.type
_entity.pdbx_description
1 polymer ?
#
loop_
_entity_poly.entity_id
_entity_poly.type
_entity_poly.pdbx_seq_one_letter_code
_entity_poly.pdbx_strand_id
1 'polypeptide(L)'
;MVDIEMKIIDDLLLTLDSQAPVRNIVQGPHWTAVLTRNCGLASTPHEAGHHQGDAPVRDAGRLMNKDALELAQMARSGSSLEAAIGMATINSLIEVDEQQCVDLNAADLLEEQGKDKKVALIGHFPFVKRLRQAVGEL
;
A
#
# COMPACT_ATOMS: atom_id res chain seq x y z
N MET A 1 -16.59 -5.65 -18.53
CA MET A 1 -15.67 -5.42 -17.41
C MET A 1 -14.84 -4.23 -17.85
N VAL A 2 -15.01 -3.08 -17.20
CA VAL A 2 -14.24 -1.88 -17.56
C VAL A 2 -12.86 -2.11 -16.96
N ASP A 3 -11.85 -2.31 -17.80
CA ASP A 3 -10.46 -2.19 -17.36
C ASP A 3 -10.28 -0.72 -16.96
N ILE A 4 -10.31 -0.46 -15.66
CA ILE A 4 -9.92 0.82 -15.12
C ILE A 4 -8.41 0.85 -15.27
N GLU A 5 -7.91 1.63 -16.22
CA GLU A 5 -6.48 1.88 -16.39
C GLU A 5 -5.95 2.50 -15.08
N MET A 6 -5.31 1.68 -14.25
CA MET A 6 -4.71 2.11 -12.99
C MET A 6 -3.33 2.72 -13.28
N LYS A 7 -3.31 3.79 -14.08
CA LYS A 7 -2.09 4.37 -14.64
C LYS A 7 -1.00 4.61 -13.59
N ILE A 8 -1.36 5.04 -12.37
CA ILE A 8 -0.39 5.25 -11.30
C ILE A 8 0.29 3.95 -10.82
N ILE A 9 -0.45 2.83 -10.77
CA ILE A 9 0.10 1.52 -10.41
C ILE A 9 0.97 1.00 -11.56
N ASP A 10 0.55 1.22 -12.81
CA ASP A 10 1.33 0.87 -13.99
C ASP A 10 2.67 1.62 -14.01
N ASP A 11 2.62 2.94 -13.79
CA ASP A 11 3.80 3.80 -13.71
C ASP A 11 4.74 3.34 -12.58
N LEU A 12 4.20 3.00 -11.40
CA LEU A 12 5.01 2.43 -10.30
C LEU A 12 5.67 1.12 -10.72
N LEU A 13 4.93 0.18 -11.30
CA LEU A 13 5.48 -1.13 -11.70
C LEU A 13 6.58 -1.01 -12.75
N LEU A 14 6.53 0.01 -13.61
CA LEU A 14 7.57 0.30 -14.61
C LEU A 14 8.87 0.83 -14.00
N THR A 15 8.86 1.37 -12.78
CA THR A 15 10.08 1.88 -12.11
C THR A 15 10.77 0.83 -11.25
N LEU A 16 10.12 -0.30 -10.96
CA LEU A 16 10.67 -1.31 -10.06
C LEU A 16 11.71 -2.19 -10.74
N ASP A 17 12.86 -2.38 -10.07
CA ASP A 17 13.69 -3.55 -10.34
C ASP A 17 13.03 -4.78 -9.68
N SER A 18 12.42 -5.67 -10.45
CA SER A 18 11.76 -6.86 -9.93
C SER A 18 12.68 -8.07 -9.72
N GLN A 19 13.99 -7.94 -9.98
CA GLN A 19 14.97 -9.04 -9.83
C GLN A 19 15.34 -9.33 -8.37
N ALA A 20 14.35 -9.77 -7.59
CA ALA A 20 14.53 -10.21 -6.21
C ALA A 20 13.66 -11.43 -5.88
N PRO A 21 14.20 -12.42 -5.16
CA PRO A 21 13.41 -13.56 -4.72
C PRO A 21 12.41 -13.13 -3.64
N VAL A 22 11.22 -13.72 -3.68
CA VAL A 22 10.22 -13.59 -2.62
C VAL A 22 10.58 -14.53 -1.49
N ARG A 23 10.93 -13.99 -0.32
CA ARG A 23 11.44 -14.75 0.82
C ARG A 23 10.36 -15.11 1.83
N ASN A 24 9.36 -14.24 1.98
CA ASN A 24 8.24 -14.47 2.90
C ASN A 24 7.03 -13.61 2.55
N ILE A 25 5.84 -14.10 2.87
CA ILE A 25 4.58 -13.38 2.74
C ILE A 25 3.73 -13.69 3.99
N VAL A 26 3.29 -12.65 4.69
CA VAL A 26 2.43 -12.76 5.86
C VAL A 26 1.25 -11.82 5.69
N GLN A 27 0.03 -12.37 5.64
CA GLN A 27 -1.19 -11.57 5.65
C GLN A 27 -1.83 -11.66 7.05
N GLY A 28 -1.60 -10.63 7.85
CA GLY A 28 -2.22 -10.44 9.16
C GLY A 28 -3.55 -9.68 9.05
N PRO A 29 -4.26 -9.51 10.17
CA PRO A 29 -5.59 -8.90 10.21
C PRO A 29 -5.61 -7.40 9.86
N HIS A 30 -4.47 -6.72 9.92
CA HIS A 30 -4.34 -5.28 9.64
C HIS A 30 -3.20 -4.95 8.70
N TRP A 31 -2.22 -5.83 8.60
CA TRP A 31 -1.01 -5.62 7.81
C TRP A 31 -0.72 -6.86 6.98
N THR A 32 -0.44 -6.62 5.71
CA THR A 32 0.16 -7.58 4.79
C THR A 32 1.63 -7.21 4.64
N ALA A 33 2.51 -8.17 4.86
CA ALA A 33 3.96 -8.01 4.76
C ALA A 33 4.51 -8.93 3.67
N VAL A 34 5.37 -8.39 2.82
CA VAL A 34 6.11 -9.15 1.81
C VAL A 34 7.59 -8.83 1.95
N LEU A 35 8.41 -9.88 2.02
CA LEU A 35 9.86 -9.76 2.13
C LEU A 35 10.50 -10.16 0.80
N THR A 36 11.12 -9.21 0.10
CA THR A 36 11.96 -9.44 -1.09
C THR A 36 13.41 -8.98 -0.81
N ARG A 37 13.84 -7.84 -1.37
CA ARG A 37 15.05 -7.11 -0.96
C ARG A 37 14.82 -6.48 0.41
N ASN A 38 13.71 -5.76 0.55
CA ASN A 38 13.26 -5.14 1.79
C ASN A 38 11.95 -5.78 2.28
N CYS A 39 11.48 -5.37 3.46
CA CYS A 39 10.17 -5.75 3.97
C CYS A 39 9.16 -4.65 3.63
N GLY A 40 8.27 -4.93 2.68
CA GLY A 40 7.19 -4.03 2.31
C GLY A 40 5.92 -4.34 3.10
N LEU A 41 5.22 -3.27 3.48
CA LEU A 41 3.96 -3.35 4.23
C LEU A 41 2.83 -2.71 3.44
N ALA A 42 1.64 -3.27 3.57
CA ALA A 42 0.39 -2.66 3.13
C ALA A 42 -0.72 -2.95 4.14
N SER A 43 -1.71 -2.06 4.23
CA SER A 43 -2.90 -2.31 5.04
C SER A 43 -3.65 -3.52 4.50
N THR A 44 -4.02 -4.46 5.38
CA THR A 44 -4.96 -5.54 5.04
C THR A 44 -6.38 -5.00 5.13
N PRO A 45 -7.15 -5.02 4.03
CA PRO A 45 -8.54 -4.58 4.04
C PRO A 45 -9.41 -5.48 4.92
N HIS A 46 -10.30 -4.86 5.69
CA HIS A 46 -11.36 -5.58 6.41
C HIS A 46 -12.51 -5.84 5.46
N GLU A 47 -12.45 -6.94 4.72
CA GLU A 47 -13.60 -7.40 3.95
C GLU A 47 -14.50 -8.26 4.86
N ALA A 48 -15.80 -7.94 4.89
CA ALA A 48 -16.79 -8.84 5.45
C ALA A 48 -16.80 -10.09 4.58
N GLY A 49 -16.21 -11.18 5.08
CA GLY A 49 -15.89 -12.37 4.30
C GLY A 49 -17.03 -12.80 3.39
N HIS A 50 -16.73 -12.97 2.10
CA HIS A 50 -17.67 -13.59 1.18
C HIS A 50 -17.80 -15.07 1.57
N HIS A 51 -18.86 -15.39 2.31
CA HIS A 51 -19.18 -16.76 2.72
C HIS A 51 -19.51 -17.68 1.52
N GLN A 52 -19.63 -17.13 0.31
CA GLN A 52 -19.90 -17.86 -0.94
C GLN A 52 -19.09 -17.22 -2.08
N GLY A 53 -17.96 -17.83 -2.45
CA GLY A 53 -17.08 -17.36 -3.53
C GLY A 53 -15.77 -18.15 -3.63
N ASP A 54 -14.96 -17.84 -4.66
CA ASP A 54 -13.60 -18.35 -4.81
C ASP A 54 -12.71 -17.91 -3.64
N ALA A 55 -11.59 -18.62 -3.44
CA ALA A 55 -10.61 -18.24 -2.42
C ALA A 55 -10.20 -16.77 -2.63
N PRO A 56 -10.20 -15.93 -1.57
CA PRO A 56 -9.99 -14.50 -1.73
C PRO A 56 -8.56 -14.16 -2.18
N VAL A 57 -7.63 -15.11 -2.09
CA VAL A 57 -6.30 -15.05 -2.68
C VAL A 57 -6.06 -16.31 -3.49
N ARG A 58 -5.88 -16.18 -4.81
CA ARG A 58 -5.53 -17.31 -5.67
C ARG A 58 -4.12 -17.79 -5.34
N ASP A 59 -3.89 -19.09 -5.50
CA ASP A 59 -2.61 -19.74 -5.19
C ASP A 59 -2.08 -19.53 -3.76
N ALA A 60 -2.97 -19.28 -2.79
CA ALA A 60 -2.60 -19.26 -1.38
C ALA A 60 -1.79 -20.53 -1.00
N GLY A 61 -0.68 -20.32 -0.29
CA GLY A 61 0.29 -21.38 0.04
C GLY A 61 1.33 -21.66 -1.05
N ARG A 62 1.20 -21.10 -2.26
CA ARG A 62 2.16 -21.23 -3.36
C ARG A 62 2.76 -19.90 -3.82
N LEU A 63 2.29 -18.78 -3.29
CA LEU A 63 2.71 -17.43 -3.70
C LEU A 63 4.23 -17.19 -3.63
N MET A 64 4.95 -17.80 -2.68
CA MET A 64 6.41 -17.67 -2.59
C MET A 64 7.17 -18.29 -3.77
N ASN A 65 6.49 -19.09 -4.61
CA ASN A 65 7.08 -19.66 -5.83
C ASN A 65 6.92 -18.74 -7.05
N LYS A 66 6.16 -17.65 -6.94
CA LYS A 66 5.94 -16.66 -8.01
C LYS A 66 7.10 -15.67 -8.05
N ASP A 67 7.31 -15.07 -9.21
CA ASP A 67 8.25 -13.96 -9.33
C ASP A 67 7.70 -12.69 -8.65
N ALA A 68 8.60 -11.80 -8.21
CA ALA A 68 8.20 -10.61 -7.50
C ALA A 68 7.39 -9.63 -8.38
N LEU A 69 7.56 -9.66 -9.70
CA LEU A 69 6.76 -8.84 -10.60
C LEU A 69 5.33 -9.36 -10.67
N GLU A 70 5.12 -10.67 -10.82
CA GLU A 70 3.80 -11.31 -10.80
C GLU A 70 3.04 -10.97 -9.51
N LEU A 71 3.71 -11.06 -8.36
CA LEU A 71 3.10 -10.65 -7.09
C LEU A 71 2.80 -9.15 -7.05
N ALA A 72 3.72 -8.28 -7.48
CA ALA A 72 3.49 -6.84 -7.51
C ALA A 72 2.30 -6.45 -8.41
N GLN A 73 2.11 -7.16 -9.53
CA GLN A 73 0.97 -6.96 -10.43
C GLN A 73 -0.39 -7.29 -9.78
N MET A 74 -0.42 -8.08 -8.71
CA MET A 74 -1.64 -8.33 -7.93
C MET A 74 -2.23 -7.05 -7.34
N ALA A 75 -1.49 -5.94 -7.29
CA ALA A 75 -1.99 -4.61 -6.90
C ALA A 75 -3.17 -4.11 -7.76
N ARG A 76 -3.34 -4.69 -8.97
CA ARG A 76 -4.49 -4.43 -9.86
C ARG A 76 -5.67 -5.37 -9.63
N SER A 77 -5.55 -6.34 -8.74
CA SER A 77 -6.59 -7.34 -8.53
C SER A 77 -7.87 -6.69 -8.02
N GLY A 78 -9.01 -7.23 -8.47
CA GLY A 78 -10.32 -6.89 -7.90
C GLY A 78 -10.54 -7.46 -6.51
N SER A 79 -9.71 -8.40 -6.05
CA SER A 79 -9.68 -8.84 -4.65
C SER A 79 -8.79 -7.91 -3.84
N SER A 80 -9.35 -7.30 -2.79
CA SER A 80 -8.57 -6.38 -1.96
C SER A 80 -7.47 -7.10 -1.16
N LEU A 81 -7.63 -8.41 -0.87
CA LEU A 81 -6.57 -9.20 -0.24
C LEU A 81 -5.40 -9.48 -1.21
N GLU A 82 -5.69 -9.74 -2.48
CA GLU A 82 -4.64 -9.85 -3.51
C GLU A 82 -3.97 -8.49 -3.75
N ALA A 83 -4.75 -7.42 -3.81
CA ALA A 83 -4.24 -6.06 -3.96
C ALA A 83 -3.31 -5.65 -2.81
N ALA A 84 -3.62 -6.04 -1.57
CA ALA A 84 -2.75 -5.81 -0.42
C ALA A 84 -1.41 -6.54 -0.54
N ILE A 85 -1.40 -7.77 -1.04
CA ILE A 85 -0.17 -8.53 -1.31
C ILE A 85 0.66 -7.84 -2.39
N GLY A 86 0.01 -7.43 -3.48
CA GLY A 86 0.71 -6.71 -4.55
C GLY A 86 1.28 -5.38 -4.09
N MET A 87 0.53 -4.60 -3.34
CA MET A 87 0.99 -3.33 -2.77
C MET A 87 2.17 -3.53 -1.79
N ALA A 88 2.09 -4.54 -0.91
CA ALA A 88 3.21 -4.88 -0.03
C ALA A 88 4.43 -5.33 -0.83
N THR A 89 4.24 -6.02 -1.95
CA THR A 89 5.34 -6.42 -2.85
C THR A 89 5.97 -5.20 -3.51
N ILE A 90 5.18 -4.27 -4.04
CA ILE A 90 5.67 -2.98 -4.57
C ILE A 90 6.54 -2.27 -3.52
N ASN A 91 6.01 -2.11 -2.30
CA ASN A 91 6.73 -1.47 -1.20
C ASN A 91 8.02 -2.21 -0.78
N SER A 92 8.10 -3.53 -1.01
CA SER A 92 9.29 -4.33 -0.71
C SER A 92 10.41 -4.15 -1.75
N LEU A 93 10.04 -3.73 -2.97
CA LEU A 93 10.94 -3.58 -4.12
C LEU A 93 11.42 -2.13 -4.32
N ILE A 94 10.72 -1.14 -3.73
CA ILE A 94 11.14 0.26 -3.79
C ILE A 94 12.49 0.42 -3.08
N GLU A 95 13.44 1.03 -3.78
CA GLU A 95 14.69 1.51 -3.20
C GLU A 95 14.50 2.96 -2.73
N VAL A 96 14.85 3.22 -1.47
CA VAL A 96 14.74 4.54 -0.85
C VAL A 96 16.13 5.10 -0.69
N ASP A 97 16.39 6.24 -1.32
CA ASP A 97 17.60 7.03 -1.05
C ASP A 97 17.40 7.84 0.23
N GLU A 98 17.82 7.27 1.36
CA GLU A 98 17.71 7.90 2.67
C GLU A 98 18.43 9.26 2.76
N GLN A 99 19.39 9.56 1.86
CA GLN A 99 20.06 10.86 1.83
C GLN A 99 19.12 11.99 1.38
N GLN A 100 18.04 11.64 0.67
CA GLN A 100 17.00 12.57 0.25
C GLN A 100 15.83 12.63 1.24
N CYS A 101 15.84 11.78 2.27
CA CYS A 101 14.80 11.77 3.29
C CYS A 101 15.06 12.85 4.35
N VAL A 102 13.97 13.43 4.86
CA VAL A 102 14.00 14.40 5.94
C VAL A 102 13.20 13.84 7.11
N ASP A 103 13.78 13.85 8.31
CA ASP A 103 13.07 13.42 9.52
C ASP A 103 12.05 14.49 9.91
N LEU A 104 10.77 14.17 9.74
CA LEU A 104 9.67 15.10 9.96
C LEU A 104 8.39 14.36 10.33
N ASN A 105 7.63 14.93 11.27
CA ASN A 105 6.30 14.43 11.60
C ASN A 105 5.28 14.91 10.55
N ALA A 106 4.59 13.98 9.90
CA ALA A 106 3.59 14.30 8.89
C ALA A 106 2.43 15.17 9.43
N ALA A 107 2.03 15.02 10.69
CA ALA A 107 0.98 15.85 11.27
C ALA A 107 1.43 17.31 11.42
N ASP A 108 2.66 17.53 11.88
CA ASP A 108 3.23 18.88 12.01
C ASP A 108 3.36 19.55 10.64
N LEU A 109 3.82 18.80 9.62
CA LEU A 109 3.87 19.30 8.24
C LEU A 109 2.49 19.69 7.69
N LEU A 110 1.46 18.88 7.94
CA LEU A 110 0.10 19.16 7.48
C LEU A 110 -0.50 20.40 8.16
N GLU A 111 -0.19 20.62 9.44
CA GLU A 111 -0.62 21.82 10.17
C GLU A 111 0.02 23.09 9.61
N GLU A 112 1.33 23.05 9.33
CA GLU A 112 2.03 24.18 8.72
C GLU A 112 1.53 24.45 7.30
N GLN A 113 1.46 23.42 6.46
CA GLN A 113 1.05 23.53 5.06
C GLN A 113 -0.43 23.88 4.90
N GLY A 114 -1.28 23.46 5.83
CA GLY A 114 -2.73 23.61 5.80
C GLY A 114 -3.25 24.91 6.41
N LYS A 115 -2.39 25.71 7.05
CA LYS A 115 -2.77 26.97 7.67
C LYS A 115 -3.52 27.88 6.69
N ASP A 116 -4.67 28.40 7.11
CA ASP A 116 -5.56 29.28 6.34
C ASP A 116 -6.09 28.68 5.01
N LYS A 117 -5.92 27.36 4.79
CA LYS A 117 -6.39 26.63 3.60
C LYS A 117 -7.59 25.74 3.91
N LYS A 118 -8.29 25.35 2.84
CA LYS A 118 -9.26 24.26 2.85
C LYS A 118 -8.53 22.94 2.62
N VAL A 119 -8.65 22.02 3.56
CA VAL A 119 -7.94 20.74 3.57
C VAL A 119 -8.96 19.61 3.54
N ALA A 120 -8.73 18.59 2.71
CA ALA A 120 -9.47 17.34 2.76
C ALA A 120 -8.52 16.22 3.21
N LEU A 121 -8.93 15.45 4.21
CA LEU A 121 -8.15 14.34 4.76
C LEU A 121 -8.91 13.03 4.57
N ILE A 122 -8.32 12.11 3.80
CA ILE A 122 -8.92 10.79 3.50
C ILE A 122 -8.19 9.73 4.33
N GLY A 123 -8.91 9.12 5.27
CA GLY A 123 -8.38 8.08 6.17
C GLY A 123 -8.64 8.40 7.63
N HIS A 124 -8.43 7.42 8.50
CA HIS A 124 -8.59 7.58 9.94
C HIS A 124 -7.25 7.86 10.60
N PHE A 125 -7.05 9.11 11.05
CA PHE A 125 -5.82 9.54 11.70
C PHE A 125 -6.09 10.06 13.12
N PRO A 126 -5.23 9.75 14.10
CA PRO A 126 -5.44 10.15 15.49
C PRO A 126 -5.30 11.68 15.71
N PHE A 127 -4.62 12.38 14.80
CA PHE A 127 -4.34 13.82 14.91
C PHE A 127 -5.41 14.73 14.28
N VAL A 128 -6.51 14.19 13.75
CA VAL A 128 -7.57 14.97 13.06
C VAL A 128 -8.11 16.13 13.89
N LYS A 129 -8.28 15.94 15.21
CA LYS A 129 -8.77 17.00 16.11
C LYS A 129 -7.80 18.18 16.20
N ARG A 130 -6.49 17.89 16.25
CA ARG A 130 -5.41 18.90 16.29
C ARG A 130 -5.34 19.63 14.95
N LEU A 131 -5.36 18.88 13.84
CA LEU A 131 -5.32 19.46 12.49
C LEU A 131 -6.49 20.42 12.22
N ARG A 132 -7.72 20.05 12.63
CA ARG A 132 -8.93 20.90 12.46
C ARG A 132 -8.79 22.28 13.11
N GLN A 133 -8.00 22.40 14.18
CA GLN A 133 -7.77 23.66 14.88
C GLN A 133 -6.68 24.51 14.22
N ALA A 134 -5.79 23.90 13.44
CA ALA A 134 -4.63 24.54 12.84
C ALA A 134 -4.87 25.04 11.41
N VAL A 135 -5.78 24.41 10.67
CA VAL A 135 -6.10 24.73 9.27
C VAL A 135 -7.30 25.66 9.16
N GLY A 136 -7.51 26.27 7.98
CA GLY A 136 -8.64 27.18 7.76
C GLY A 136 -9.99 26.47 7.74
N GLU A 137 -10.08 25.35 7.03
CA GLU A 137 -11.27 24.50 6.93
C GLU A 137 -10.84 23.04 6.72
N LEU A 138 -11.45 22.09 7.46
CA LEU A 138 -11.20 20.65 7.37
C LEU A 138 -12.48 19.84 7.19
#